data_AF-A0A819PW05-F1
#
_entry.id   AF-A0A819PW05-F1
#
_cell.length_a   1.000
_cell.length_b   1.000
_cell.length_c   1.000
_cell.angle_alpha   90.00
_cell.angle_beta   90.00
_cell.angle_gamma   90.00
#
_symmetry.space_group_name_H-M   'P 1'
#
loop_
_entity.id
_entity.type
_entity.pdbx_description
1 polymer ?
#
loop_
_entity_poly.entity_id
_entity_poly.type
_entity_poly.pdbx_seq_one_letter_code
_entity_poly.pdbx_strand_id
1 'polypeptide(L)'
;MQEIWDTSHRFWARNGTKATLTLCAENDGVSAKAAFLVQRFYVQTTTQSFSQAVTSYEIIVYTGDKTGAGTDSQVYITLFGKDGKRTEKIHLKNSNNKDPFERNRTDKFCVKSDYIGELVKLRIEHDNSGLGPGWFLDRIVVTDLYDPKTKYFATCNQWLAKDEGDKQISRELMLNK
;
A
#
# COMPACT_ATOMS: atom_id res chain seq x y z
N MET A 1 40.26 34.18 3.85
CA MET A 1 38.80 33.97 3.97
C MET A 1 38.28 33.85 2.55
N GLN A 2 37.71 32.71 2.17
CA GLN A 2 37.05 32.53 0.88
C GLN A 2 35.56 32.31 1.15
N GLU A 3 34.73 33.15 0.55
CA GLU A 3 33.26 33.05 0.60
C GLU A 3 32.79 31.91 -0.30
N ILE A 4 32.04 30.98 0.30
CA ILE A 4 31.29 29.94 -0.40
C ILE A 4 29.93 30.55 -0.76
N TRP A 5 29.60 30.63 -2.05
CA TRP A 5 28.26 30.99 -2.50
C TRP A 5 27.45 29.71 -2.74
N ASP A 6 26.64 29.30 -1.76
CA ASP A 6 25.67 28.21 -1.93
C ASP A 6 24.42 28.74 -2.64
N THR A 7 24.19 28.30 -3.88
CA THR A 7 22.92 28.52 -4.59
C THR A 7 22.15 27.21 -4.69
N SER A 8 21.42 26.89 -3.61
CA SER A 8 20.50 25.75 -3.63
C SER A 8 19.31 26.04 -4.56
N HIS A 9 19.05 25.13 -5.51
CA HIS A 9 17.88 25.17 -6.39
C HIS A 9 17.00 23.96 -6.11
N ARG A 10 15.72 24.21 -5.78
CA ARG A 10 14.75 23.14 -5.48
C ARG A 10 13.97 22.80 -6.73
N PHE A 11 14.00 21.53 -7.13
CA PHE A 11 13.19 21.00 -8.23
C PHE A 11 12.26 19.90 -7.70
N TRP A 12 11.07 19.79 -8.28
CA TRP A 12 10.13 18.71 -8.02
C TRP A 12 10.26 17.65 -9.12
N ALA A 13 10.47 16.38 -8.78
CA ALA A 13 10.39 15.30 -9.75
C ALA A 13 8.92 14.93 -10.04
N ARG A 14 8.62 14.49 -11.28
CA ARG A 14 7.26 14.13 -11.73
C ARG A 14 6.55 13.04 -10.89
N ASN A 15 7.27 12.36 -10.01
CA ASN A 15 6.76 11.25 -9.19
C ASN A 15 6.59 11.60 -7.70
N GLY A 16 6.59 12.90 -7.33
CA GLY A 16 6.42 13.34 -5.93
C GLY A 16 7.66 13.20 -5.04
N THR A 17 8.79 12.76 -5.60
CA THR A 17 10.08 12.69 -4.89
C THR A 17 10.73 14.06 -4.85
N LYS A 18 11.05 14.55 -3.65
CA LYS A 18 11.82 15.77 -3.45
C LYS A 18 13.31 15.42 -3.61
N ALA A 19 13.91 15.82 -4.72
CA ALA A 19 15.34 15.66 -4.96
C ALA A 19 16.03 17.02 -4.75
N THR A 20 17.08 17.04 -3.94
CA THR A 20 17.96 18.21 -3.81
C THR A 20 19.21 17.90 -4.62
N LEU A 21 19.55 18.77 -5.58
CA LEU A 21 20.78 18.68 -6.35
C LEU A 21 21.83 19.56 -5.66
N THR A 22 22.96 18.97 -5.30
CA THR A 22 24.13 19.71 -4.81
C THR A 22 25.21 19.65 -5.88
N LEU A 23 25.65 20.81 -6.35
CA LEU A 23 26.78 20.94 -7.27
C LEU A 23 28.07 21.06 -6.46
N CYS A 24 28.98 20.11 -6.61
CA CYS A 24 30.32 20.16 -6.03
C CYS A 24 31.36 20.35 -7.15
N ALA A 25 32.40 21.13 -6.88
CA ALA A 25 33.56 21.29 -7.76
C ALA A 25 34.83 20.87 -7.02
N GLU A 26 35.71 20.14 -7.70
CA GLU A 26 37.04 19.76 -7.20
C GLU A 26 38.10 20.49 -8.04
N ASN A 27 39.08 21.12 -7.38
CA ASN A 27 40.17 21.82 -8.05
C ASN A 27 41.36 20.87 -8.15
N ASP A 28 41.61 20.34 -9.34
CA ASP A 28 42.81 19.56 -9.63
C ASP A 28 44.02 20.52 -9.66
N GLY A 29 44.69 20.66 -8.53
CA GLY A 29 45.80 21.59 -8.31
C GLY A 29 47.03 21.31 -9.17
N VAL A 30 47.02 21.73 -10.44
CA VAL A 30 48.17 21.63 -11.34
C VAL A 30 48.67 23.02 -11.75
N SER A 31 49.98 23.22 -11.50
CA SER A 31 50.75 24.45 -11.63
C SER A 31 50.64 25.13 -13.00
N ALA A 32 50.65 26.46 -12.97
CA ALA A 32 50.49 27.37 -14.09
C ALA A 32 51.47 27.10 -15.24
N LYS A 33 50.96 26.50 -16.32
CA LYS A 33 51.14 26.89 -17.73
C LYS A 33 50.40 25.87 -18.60
N ALA A 34 49.36 26.37 -19.28
CA ALA A 34 48.46 25.64 -20.18
C ALA A 34 47.54 24.60 -19.52
N ALA A 35 46.34 25.02 -19.12
CA ALA A 35 45.19 24.13 -19.01
C ALA A 35 43.90 24.93 -19.19
N PHE A 36 43.12 24.61 -20.23
CA PHE A 36 41.72 24.98 -20.32
C PHE A 36 41.01 24.38 -19.08
N LEU A 37 40.39 25.23 -18.26
CA LEU A 37 39.63 24.82 -17.09
C LEU A 37 38.36 24.08 -17.54
N VAL A 38 38.44 22.76 -17.72
CA VAL A 38 37.25 21.92 -17.74
C VAL A 38 36.93 21.60 -16.29
N GLN A 39 36.15 22.46 -15.65
CA GLN A 39 35.64 22.21 -14.32
C GLN A 39 34.64 21.05 -14.42
N ARG A 40 35.02 19.87 -13.91
CA ARG A 40 34.11 18.71 -13.86
C ARG A 40 33.11 18.95 -12.73
N PHE A 41 31.88 19.28 -13.11
CA PHE A 41 30.76 19.30 -12.18
C PHE A 41 30.20 17.89 -12.05
N TYR A 42 30.14 17.36 -10.82
CA TYR A 42 29.43 16.13 -10.52
C TYR A 42 28.09 16.47 -9.88
N VAL A 43 27.03 15.88 -10.41
CA VAL A 43 25.70 15.94 -9.79
C VAL A 43 25.62 14.81 -8.78
N GLN A 44 25.61 15.14 -7.49
CA GLN A 44 25.34 14.17 -6.44
C GLN A 44 23.83 14.19 -6.14
N THR A 45 23.16 13.08 -6.41
CA THR A 45 21.75 12.89 -6.05
C THR A 45 21.70 12.15 -4.72
N THR A 46 21.43 12.87 -3.64
CA THR A 46 21.11 12.24 -2.35
C THR A 46 19.62 11.96 -2.32
N THR A 47 19.23 10.72 -2.59
CA THR A 47 17.87 10.26 -2.30
C THR A 47 17.73 10.10 -0.80
N GLN A 48 17.03 11.03 -0.15
CA GLN A 48 16.63 10.88 1.24
C GLN A 48 15.50 9.83 1.28
N SER A 49 15.81 8.60 1.68
CA SER A 49 14.81 7.58 1.95
C SER A 49 14.05 7.98 3.22
N PHE A 50 12.84 8.50 3.05
CA PHE A 50 11.90 8.56 4.16
C PHE A 50 11.55 7.12 4.52
N SER A 51 11.90 6.67 5.73
CA SER A 51 11.37 5.41 6.27
C SER A 51 9.85 5.48 6.17
N GLN A 52 9.22 4.58 5.40
CA GLN A 52 7.77 4.53 5.37
C GLN A 52 7.27 4.28 6.79
N ALA A 53 6.41 5.16 7.31
CA ALA A 53 5.81 4.96 8.61
C ALA A 53 4.99 3.68 8.56
N VAL A 54 5.12 2.80 9.54
CA VAL A 54 4.38 1.54 9.60
C VAL A 54 3.21 1.71 10.54
N THR A 55 2.03 1.24 10.14
CA THR A 55 0.81 1.22 10.96
C THR A 55 0.24 -0.20 11.02
N SER A 56 -0.83 -0.38 11.79
CA SER A 56 -1.64 -1.59 11.80
C SER A 56 -3.06 -1.27 11.35
N TYR A 57 -3.65 -2.15 10.58
CA TYR A 57 -5.04 -2.06 10.14
C TYR A 57 -5.84 -3.17 10.79
N GLU A 58 -6.97 -2.82 11.41
CA GLU A 58 -7.98 -3.79 11.80
C GLU A 58 -8.95 -3.99 10.64
N ILE A 59 -9.10 -5.23 10.19
CA ILE A 59 -9.97 -5.61 9.08
C ILE A 59 -11.02 -6.57 9.63
N ILE A 60 -12.28 -6.20 9.49
CA ILE A 60 -13.42 -7.02 9.88
C ILE A 60 -14.14 -7.45 8.60
N VAL A 61 -14.23 -8.76 8.39
CA VAL A 61 -14.85 -9.36 7.22
C VAL A 61 -16.15 -10.03 7.63
N TYR A 62 -17.21 -9.78 6.87
CA TYR A 62 -18.52 -10.39 7.06
C TYR A 62 -18.81 -11.32 5.88
N THR A 63 -18.81 -12.63 6.15
CA THR A 63 -19.31 -13.61 5.19
C THR A 63 -20.83 -13.64 5.27
N GLY A 64 -21.52 -13.60 4.13
CA GLY A 64 -22.97 -13.54 4.11
C GLY A 64 -23.65 -14.86 4.48
N ASP A 65 -24.96 -14.80 4.66
CA ASP A 65 -25.79 -15.95 5.04
C ASP A 65 -26.49 -16.58 3.82
N LYS A 66 -25.68 -17.09 2.88
CA LYS A 66 -26.15 -17.91 1.75
C LYS A 66 -25.70 -19.36 1.95
N THR A 67 -26.47 -20.31 1.43
CA THR A 67 -26.04 -21.72 1.41
C THR A 67 -24.72 -21.83 0.65
N GLY A 68 -23.69 -22.44 1.25
CA GLY A 68 -22.36 -22.54 0.65
C GLY A 68 -21.53 -21.24 0.67
N ALA A 69 -21.92 -20.24 1.46
CA ALA A 69 -21.24 -18.94 1.47
C ALA A 69 -19.80 -18.96 2.04
N GLY A 70 -19.42 -19.99 2.80
CA GLY A 70 -18.10 -20.10 3.43
C GLY A 70 -17.02 -20.56 2.46
N THR A 71 -15.75 -20.31 2.78
CA THR A 71 -14.63 -20.71 1.91
C THR A 71 -13.43 -21.22 2.68
N ASP A 72 -12.81 -22.27 2.12
CA ASP A 72 -11.52 -22.80 2.58
C ASP A 72 -10.33 -22.20 1.81
N SER A 73 -10.58 -21.28 0.86
CA SER A 73 -9.53 -20.66 0.07
C SER A 73 -8.66 -19.71 0.89
N GLN A 74 -7.42 -19.47 0.45
CA GLN A 74 -6.58 -18.43 1.03
C GLN A 74 -7.05 -17.05 0.58
N VAL A 75 -7.43 -16.19 1.53
CA VAL A 75 -7.96 -14.85 1.26
C VAL A 75 -6.88 -13.77 1.47
N TYR A 76 -6.83 -12.82 0.54
CA TYR A 76 -5.87 -11.74 0.53
C TYR A 76 -6.54 -10.38 0.35
N ILE A 77 -5.90 -9.35 0.91
CA ILE A 77 -6.34 -7.97 0.79
C ILE A 77 -5.20 -7.05 0.36
N THR A 78 -5.53 -6.01 -0.40
CA THR A 78 -4.66 -4.87 -0.68
C THR A 78 -5.42 -3.58 -0.41
N LEU A 79 -4.85 -2.69 0.39
CA LEU A 79 -5.44 -1.39 0.69
C LEU A 79 -4.81 -0.31 -0.19
N PHE A 80 -5.61 0.68 -0.60
CA PHE A 80 -5.16 1.78 -1.45
C PHE A 80 -5.48 3.13 -0.79
N GLY A 81 -4.46 3.97 -0.75
CA GLY A 81 -4.51 5.31 -0.21
C GLY A 81 -4.81 6.34 -1.28
N LYS A 82 -5.32 7.50 -0.86
CA LYS A 82 -5.70 8.61 -1.73
C LYS A 82 -4.56 9.14 -2.60
N ASP A 83 -3.33 9.12 -2.08
CA ASP A 83 -2.13 9.62 -2.77
C ASP A 83 -1.51 8.58 -3.73
N GLY A 84 -2.26 7.54 -4.12
CA GLY A 84 -1.80 6.48 -5.02
C GLY A 84 -0.89 5.43 -4.36
N LYS A 85 -0.61 5.56 -3.06
CA LYS A 85 0.08 4.53 -2.27
C LYS A 85 -0.81 3.30 -2.08
N ARG A 86 -0.20 2.13 -1.91
CA ARG A 86 -0.90 0.89 -1.60
C ARG A 86 -0.07 0.03 -0.65
N THR A 87 -0.74 -0.85 0.10
CA THR A 87 -0.05 -1.90 0.83
C THR A 87 0.44 -2.99 -0.13
N GLU A 88 1.28 -3.87 0.36
CA GLU A 88 1.50 -5.18 -0.26
C GLU A 88 0.20 -6.02 -0.26
N LYS A 89 0.21 -7.15 -0.97
CA LYS A 89 -0.84 -8.17 -0.90
C LYS A 89 -0.71 -8.93 0.42
N ILE A 90 -1.65 -8.73 1.32
CA ILE A 90 -1.61 -9.25 2.69
C ILE A 90 -2.50 -10.49 2.79
N HIS A 91 -1.97 -11.59 3.30
CA HIS A 91 -2.73 -12.81 3.58
C HIS A 91 -3.49 -12.69 4.91
N LEU A 92 -4.82 -12.84 4.86
CA LEU A 92 -5.71 -12.81 6.01
C LEU A 92 -5.81 -14.20 6.68
N LYS A 93 -4.77 -14.60 7.41
CA LYS A 93 -4.71 -15.94 8.06
C LYS A 93 -4.92 -15.95 9.57
N ASN A 94 -4.54 -14.86 10.27
CA ASN A 94 -4.51 -14.81 11.73
C ASN A 94 -5.72 -14.01 12.23
N SER A 95 -6.88 -14.67 12.27
CA SER A 95 -8.13 -14.07 12.73
C SER A 95 -8.40 -14.36 14.22
N ASN A 96 -9.46 -13.80 14.78
CA ASN A 96 -10.00 -14.17 16.10
C ASN A 96 -10.70 -15.55 16.11
N ASN A 97 -11.05 -16.10 14.96
CA ASN A 97 -11.61 -17.43 14.78
C ASN A 97 -10.54 -18.39 14.23
N LYS A 98 -10.61 -19.67 14.64
CA LYS A 98 -9.69 -20.71 14.14
C LYS A 98 -9.95 -21.07 12.67
N ASP A 99 -11.19 -20.91 12.25
CA ASP A 99 -11.71 -21.23 10.93
C ASP A 99 -12.46 -20.00 10.40
N PRO A 100 -11.75 -19.06 9.76
CA PRO A 100 -12.34 -17.82 9.30
C PRO A 100 -13.08 -17.99 7.97
N PHE A 101 -13.88 -16.98 7.62
CA PHE A 101 -14.63 -16.88 6.37
C PHE A 101 -15.81 -17.84 6.23
N GLU A 102 -16.25 -18.45 7.33
CA GLU A 102 -17.41 -19.32 7.39
C GLU A 102 -18.75 -18.60 7.17
N ARG A 103 -19.75 -19.33 6.67
CA ARG A 103 -21.11 -18.78 6.41
C ARG A 103 -21.66 -18.05 7.64
N ASN A 104 -22.17 -16.83 7.42
CA ASN A 104 -22.78 -16.00 8.48
C ASN A 104 -21.83 -15.75 9.67
N ARG A 105 -20.52 -15.68 9.42
CA ARG A 105 -19.52 -15.35 10.43
C ARG A 105 -18.90 -13.99 10.18
N THR A 106 -18.35 -13.47 11.27
CA THR A 106 -17.58 -12.23 11.30
C THR A 106 -16.18 -12.54 11.81
N ASP A 107 -15.18 -12.18 11.02
CA ASP A 107 -13.77 -12.45 11.27
C ASP A 107 -13.00 -11.15 11.35
N LYS A 108 -12.18 -11.02 12.39
CA LYS A 108 -11.36 -9.84 12.66
C LYS A 108 -9.89 -10.21 12.52
N PHE A 109 -9.18 -9.41 11.73
CA PHE A 109 -7.75 -9.51 11.47
C PHE A 109 -7.06 -8.21 11.88
N CYS A 110 -5.85 -8.33 12.44
CA CYS A 110 -4.98 -7.18 12.67
C CYS A 110 -3.71 -7.37 11.84
N VAL A 111 -3.48 -6.49 10.87
CA VAL A 111 -2.38 -6.61 9.91
C VAL A 111 -1.46 -5.41 9.99
N LYS A 112 -0.14 -5.65 10.06
CA LYS A 112 0.88 -4.61 10.06
C LYS A 112 1.35 -4.33 8.64
N SER A 113 1.33 -3.07 8.21
CA SER A 113 1.76 -2.66 6.87
C SER A 113 2.12 -1.17 6.83
N ASP A 114 2.61 -0.69 5.70
CA ASP A 114 2.96 0.71 5.53
C ASP A 114 1.74 1.61 5.69
N TYR A 115 1.97 2.78 6.27
CA TYR A 115 1.00 3.85 6.35
C TYR A 115 0.84 4.48 4.96
N ILE A 116 -0.36 4.30 4.39
CA ILE A 116 -0.68 4.74 3.02
C ILE A 116 -1.58 5.98 2.99
N GLY A 117 -1.84 6.59 4.14
CA GLY A 117 -2.71 7.75 4.27
C GLY A 117 -4.19 7.39 4.29
N GLU A 118 -5.04 8.35 3.91
CA GLU A 118 -6.49 8.17 3.83
C GLU A 118 -6.85 7.03 2.86
N LEU A 119 -7.57 6.02 3.35
CA LEU A 119 -7.99 4.88 2.53
C LEU A 119 -9.13 5.30 1.58
N VAL A 120 -9.06 4.86 0.33
CA VAL A 120 -10.07 5.19 -0.70
C VAL A 120 -10.70 3.96 -1.33
N LYS A 121 -9.96 2.85 -1.42
CA LYS A 121 -10.46 1.58 -1.90
C LYS A 121 -9.66 0.42 -1.32
N LEU A 122 -10.21 -0.77 -1.43
CA LEU A 122 -9.49 -2.02 -1.19
C LEU A 122 -9.68 -2.98 -2.36
N ARG A 123 -8.79 -3.94 -2.47
CA ARG A 123 -8.98 -5.15 -3.27
C ARG A 123 -9.03 -6.34 -2.34
N ILE A 124 -10.04 -7.18 -2.48
CA ILE A 124 -10.17 -8.47 -1.79
C ILE A 124 -10.17 -9.58 -2.85
N GLU A 125 -9.47 -10.67 -2.59
CA GLU A 125 -9.32 -11.79 -3.53
C GLU A 125 -9.03 -13.09 -2.79
N HIS A 126 -9.34 -14.22 -3.41
CA HIS A 126 -8.92 -15.54 -2.93
C HIS A 126 -8.20 -16.33 -4.04
N ASP A 127 -7.48 -17.37 -3.67
CA ASP A 127 -6.67 -18.18 -4.61
C ASP A 127 -7.43 -19.35 -5.26
N ASN A 128 -8.72 -19.51 -4.95
CA ASN A 128 -9.59 -20.58 -5.43
C ASN A 128 -9.07 -22.00 -5.06
N SER A 129 -8.34 -22.13 -3.96
CA SER A 129 -7.95 -23.41 -3.37
C SER A 129 -9.04 -23.99 -2.45
N GLY A 130 -8.88 -25.24 -2.01
CA GLY A 130 -9.85 -25.91 -1.13
C GLY A 130 -10.99 -26.62 -1.88
N LEU A 131 -11.89 -27.26 -1.12
CA LEU A 131 -13.02 -28.03 -1.68
C LEU A 131 -14.22 -27.13 -2.00
N GLY A 132 -14.44 -26.07 -1.20
CA GLY A 132 -15.43 -25.02 -1.45
C GLY A 132 -14.75 -23.67 -1.65
N PRO A 133 -14.20 -23.37 -2.84
CA PRO A 133 -13.50 -22.10 -3.07
C PRO A 133 -14.45 -20.91 -3.25
N GLY A 134 -15.73 -21.13 -3.55
CA GLY A 134 -16.70 -20.07 -3.71
C GLY A 134 -16.97 -19.37 -2.38
N TRP A 135 -17.05 -18.05 -2.40
CA TRP A 135 -17.22 -17.25 -1.19
C TRP A 135 -18.26 -16.15 -1.41
N PHE A 136 -19.29 -16.09 -0.56
CA PHE A 136 -20.24 -14.99 -0.60
C PHE A 136 -19.86 -13.91 0.42
N LEU A 137 -19.21 -12.86 -0.07
CA LEU A 137 -18.79 -11.73 0.75
C LEU A 137 -19.93 -10.71 0.91
N ASP A 138 -20.34 -10.41 2.14
CA ASP A 138 -21.32 -9.34 2.42
C ASP A 138 -20.62 -7.97 2.42
N ARG A 139 -19.72 -7.74 3.37
CA ARG A 139 -19.05 -6.44 3.56
C ARG A 139 -17.72 -6.56 4.31
N ILE A 140 -16.93 -5.50 4.24
CA ILE A 140 -15.66 -5.33 4.94
C ILE A 140 -15.64 -3.98 5.66
N VAL A 141 -15.13 -3.97 6.90
CA VAL A 141 -14.83 -2.76 7.65
C VAL A 141 -13.32 -2.70 7.90
N VAL A 142 -12.71 -1.54 7.63
CA VAL A 142 -11.29 -1.30 7.86
C VAL A 142 -11.13 -0.13 8.83
N THR A 143 -10.32 -0.31 9.86
CA THR A 143 -9.91 0.75 10.79
C THR A 143 -8.39 0.90 10.71
N ASP A 144 -7.90 2.10 10.40
CA ASP A 144 -6.48 2.42 10.56
C ASP A 144 -6.21 2.67 12.04
N LEU A 145 -5.34 1.86 12.66
CA LEU A 145 -5.04 2.01 14.10
C LEU A 145 -4.15 3.23 14.39
N TYR A 146 -3.65 3.92 13.36
CA TYR A 146 -3.07 5.26 13.50
C TYR A 146 -4.13 6.31 13.86
N ASP A 147 -5.33 6.20 13.29
CA ASP A 147 -6.51 7.02 13.64
C ASP A 147 -7.73 6.12 13.90
N PRO A 148 -7.83 5.52 15.10
CA PRO A 148 -8.84 4.51 15.40
C PRO A 148 -10.28 5.05 15.43
N LYS A 149 -10.46 6.36 15.31
CA LYS A 149 -11.78 7.00 15.22
C LYS A 149 -12.36 6.90 13.81
N THR A 150 -11.51 6.77 12.80
CA THR A 150 -11.94 6.70 11.40
C THR A 150 -12.11 5.25 10.97
N LYS A 151 -13.34 4.89 10.61
CA LYS A 151 -13.68 3.57 10.06
C LYS A 151 -14.06 3.72 8.59
N TYR A 152 -13.73 2.70 7.81
CA TYR A 152 -14.02 2.64 6.39
C TYR A 152 -14.86 1.41 6.10
N PHE A 153 -15.93 1.57 5.31
CA PHE A 153 -16.91 0.54 5.01
C PHE A 153 -16.96 0.26 3.51
N ALA A 154 -16.88 -1.02 3.13
CA ALA A 154 -17.05 -1.49 1.77
C ALA A 154 -18.12 -2.58 1.72
N THR A 155 -19.15 -2.39 0.91
CA THR A 155 -20.17 -3.42 0.66
C THR A 155 -19.82 -4.19 -0.61
N CYS A 156 -19.95 -5.52 -0.58
CA CYS A 156 -19.76 -6.38 -1.75
C CYS A 156 -21.07 -7.07 -2.15
N ASN A 157 -21.70 -7.80 -1.21
CA ASN A 157 -22.93 -8.60 -1.42
C ASN A 157 -22.92 -9.42 -2.72
N GLN A 158 -21.82 -10.12 -2.98
CA GLN A 158 -21.62 -10.85 -4.23
C GLN A 158 -20.76 -12.10 -4.01
N TRP A 159 -20.95 -13.10 -4.86
CA TRP A 159 -20.08 -14.26 -4.96
C TRP A 159 -18.71 -13.87 -5.53
N LEU A 160 -17.66 -14.36 -4.87
CA LEU A 160 -16.31 -14.46 -5.36
C LEU A 160 -16.07 -15.95 -5.63
N ALA A 161 -16.26 -16.36 -6.88
CA ALA A 161 -16.25 -17.76 -7.27
C ALA A 161 -16.02 -17.85 -8.79
N LYS A 162 -15.61 -19.01 -9.30
CA LYS A 162 -15.48 -19.24 -10.75
C LYS A 162 -16.76 -19.77 -11.40
N ASP A 163 -17.63 -20.36 -10.61
CA ASP A 163 -18.86 -21.05 -10.98
C ASP A 163 -20.13 -20.31 -10.52
N GLU A 164 -20.01 -19.37 -9.59
CA GLU A 164 -21.12 -18.53 -9.11
C GLU A 164 -20.94 -17.03 -9.40
N GLY A 165 -22.03 -16.27 -9.26
CA GLY A 165 -22.04 -14.82 -9.47
C GLY A 165 -21.61 -14.41 -10.88
N ASP A 166 -20.64 -13.50 -10.97
CA ASP A 166 -20.06 -13.03 -12.22
C ASP A 166 -18.78 -13.78 -12.62
N LYS A 167 -18.46 -14.88 -11.94
CA LYS A 167 -17.30 -15.75 -12.19
C LYS A 167 -15.95 -15.10 -11.91
N GLN A 168 -15.90 -14.07 -11.07
CA GLN A 168 -14.66 -13.46 -10.62
C GLN A 168 -14.33 -13.82 -9.17
N ILE A 169 -13.05 -14.03 -8.88
CA ILE A 169 -12.53 -14.37 -7.54
C ILE A 169 -11.88 -13.17 -6.82
N SER A 170 -12.03 -11.96 -7.39
CA SER A 170 -11.46 -10.72 -6.88
C SER A 170 -12.40 -9.54 -7.09
N ARG A 171 -12.36 -8.57 -6.16
CA ARG A 171 -13.11 -7.32 -6.21
C ARG A 171 -12.26 -6.15 -5.77
N GLU A 172 -12.34 -5.06 -6.51
CA GLU A 172 -12.01 -3.73 -5.97
C GLU A 172 -13.28 -3.08 -5.43
N LEU A 173 -13.25 -2.63 -4.18
CA LEU A 173 -14.38 -2.02 -3.49
C LEU A 173 -14.00 -0.62 -3.04
N MET A 174 -14.86 0.35 -3.35
CA MET A 174 -14.72 1.72 -2.86
C MET A 174 -15.05 1.79 -1.38
N LEU A 175 -14.26 2.56 -0.63
CA LEU A 175 -14.44 2.73 0.80
C LEU A 175 -15.23 4.00 1.10
N ASN A 176 -16.25 3.86 1.94
CA ASN A 176 -17.01 4.98 2.50
C ASN A 176 -16.61 5.19 3.97
N LYS A 177 -16.61 6.44 4.44
CA LYS A 177 -16.35 6.79 5.84
C LYS A 177 -17.63 6.83 6.66
#